data_AF-A0A4Q4MWR5-F1
#
_entry.id   AF-A0A4Q4MWR5-F1
#
_cell.length_a   1.000
_cell.length_b   1.000
_cell.length_c   1.000
_cell.angle_alpha   90.00
_cell.angle_beta   90.00
_cell.angle_gamma   90.00
#
_symmetry.space_group_name_H-M   'P 1'
#
loop_
_entity.id
_entity.type
_entity.pdbx_description
1 polymer ?
#
loop_
_entity_poly.entity_id
_entity_poly.type
_entity_poly.pdbx_seq_one_letter_code
_entity_poly.pdbx_strand_id
1 'polypeptide(L)'
;MSTQDTSTTHVEGSGAHGTSHTQGASGPSTSKAEKDEKLPFTPPEPGEIPTDPLGDVIMGYPKLAGRMGVMPEMAMFKRFGSLNARNLLYMQNELMYLEMQLKYVEAKDQASNVGKKNIYAYDFFWMKHSETDGQDNEQINLVMRMRKLLKEYSKIHVFVHLG
;
A
#
# COMPACT_ATOMS: atom_id res chain seq x y z
N MET A 1 61.80 -16.17 30.51
CA MET A 1 61.37 -17.23 29.58
C MET A 1 60.33 -16.56 28.68
N SER A 2 60.63 -15.97 27.52
CA SER A 2 61.26 -16.50 26.28
C SER A 2 60.64 -17.85 25.91
N THR A 3 59.98 -18.06 24.77
CA THR A 3 60.23 -17.62 23.38
C THR A 3 58.92 -17.74 22.55
N GLN A 4 58.61 -16.76 21.68
CA GLN A 4 58.70 -16.79 20.19
C GLN A 4 57.74 -17.75 19.47
N ASP A 5 57.30 -17.59 18.22
CA ASP A 5 57.19 -16.57 17.17
C ASP A 5 57.07 -17.39 15.85
N THR A 6 56.73 -16.74 14.73
CA THR A 6 56.83 -17.21 13.32
C THR A 6 55.71 -18.10 12.76
N SER A 7 55.33 -18.05 11.47
CA SER A 7 55.52 -17.12 10.36
C SER A 7 54.71 -17.62 9.15
N THR A 8 54.05 -16.68 8.44
CA THR A 8 54.17 -16.37 7.00
C THR A 8 54.16 -17.49 5.94
N THR A 9 53.30 -17.36 4.92
CA THR A 9 53.74 -17.30 3.50
C THR A 9 52.69 -16.71 2.55
N HIS A 10 53.24 -15.98 1.57
CA HIS A 10 52.67 -15.11 0.55
C HIS A 10 53.03 -15.73 -0.81
N VAL A 11 52.13 -15.70 -1.81
CA VAL A 11 52.53 -15.81 -3.24
C VAL A 11 51.63 -14.92 -4.10
N GLU A 12 52.30 -14.12 -4.95
CA GLU A 12 51.79 -13.20 -5.97
C GLU A 12 51.38 -13.92 -7.28
N GLY A 13 50.71 -13.20 -8.18
CA GLY A 13 51.04 -13.32 -9.61
C GLY A 13 49.93 -13.13 -10.64
N SER A 14 49.99 -11.98 -11.32
CA SER A 14 49.99 -11.84 -12.79
C SER A 14 48.66 -11.66 -13.57
N GLY A 15 48.49 -10.45 -14.10
CA GLY A 15 48.53 -10.17 -15.55
C GLY A 15 47.26 -10.35 -16.40
N ALA A 16 46.67 -9.24 -16.86
CA ALA A 16 46.00 -9.16 -18.16
C ALA A 16 45.97 -7.72 -18.71
N HIS A 17 46.57 -7.54 -19.88
CA HIS A 17 46.45 -6.40 -20.78
C HIS A 17 45.08 -6.44 -21.50
N GLY A 18 44.47 -5.27 -21.72
CA GLY A 18 43.24 -5.13 -22.51
C GLY A 18 42.90 -3.67 -22.76
N THR A 19 43.50 -3.10 -23.81
CA THR A 19 43.19 -1.79 -24.38
C THR A 19 41.79 -1.78 -25.00
N SER A 20 40.98 -0.78 -24.67
CA SER A 20 39.85 -0.36 -25.51
C SER A 20 39.61 1.14 -25.35
N HIS A 21 39.98 1.88 -26.39
CA HIS A 21 39.57 3.24 -26.66
C HIS A 21 38.04 3.39 -26.60
N THR A 22 37.55 4.39 -25.86
CA THR A 22 36.35 5.14 -26.25
C THR A 22 36.59 6.61 -25.94
N GLN A 23 36.52 7.43 -26.99
CA GLN A 23 36.78 8.86 -26.96
C GLN A 23 35.64 9.59 -26.24
N GLY A 24 36.03 10.42 -25.27
CA GLY A 24 35.15 11.38 -24.64
C GLY A 24 34.88 12.59 -25.54
N ALA A 25 33.61 12.99 -25.53
CA ALA A 25 33.10 14.36 -25.48
C ALA A 25 33.78 15.42 -26.37
N SER A 26 33.10 15.78 -27.46
CA SER A 26 33.07 17.15 -27.99
C SER A 26 31.74 17.38 -28.73
N GLY A 27 30.70 17.85 -28.03
CA GLY A 27 29.70 18.72 -28.64
C GLY A 27 30.30 20.13 -28.72
N PRO A 28 30.00 20.93 -29.75
CA PRO A 28 28.72 21.63 -29.73
C PRO A 28 28.09 21.85 -31.11
N SER A 29 26.76 21.76 -31.20
CA SER A 29 25.99 22.68 -32.03
C SER A 29 24.52 22.64 -31.64
N THR A 30 24.14 23.75 -31.04
CA THR A 30 22.78 24.24 -30.85
C THR A 30 21.99 24.23 -32.17
N SER A 31 20.80 23.66 -32.15
CA SER A 31 19.68 24.26 -32.89
C SER A 31 18.40 24.09 -32.09
N LYS A 32 17.78 25.23 -31.80
CA LYS A 32 16.45 25.39 -31.25
C LYS A 32 15.44 24.65 -32.15
N ALA A 33 14.56 23.89 -31.52
CA ALA A 33 13.21 23.66 -32.02
C ALA A 33 12.29 23.56 -30.80
N GLU A 34 11.95 24.75 -30.30
CA GLU A 34 10.76 25.02 -29.50
C GLU A 34 9.56 24.51 -30.31
N LYS A 35 9.12 23.29 -30.03
CA LYS A 35 7.87 22.74 -30.56
C LYS A 35 6.81 22.97 -29.52
N ASP A 36 6.10 24.08 -29.71
CA ASP A 36 4.69 24.29 -29.39
C ASP A 36 4.13 23.35 -28.33
N GLU A 37 4.31 23.73 -27.07
CA GLU A 37 3.49 23.25 -25.96
C GLU A 37 2.07 23.78 -26.17
N LYS A 38 1.34 23.16 -27.09
CA LYS A 38 -0.08 23.42 -27.33
C LYS A 38 -0.78 23.03 -26.04
N LEU A 39 -1.26 24.02 -25.29
CA LEU A 39 -2.03 23.82 -24.06
C LEU A 39 -3.09 22.73 -24.31
N PRO A 40 -3.30 21.79 -23.38
CA PRO A 40 -4.15 20.61 -23.58
C PRO A 40 -5.64 20.93 -23.75
N PHE A 41 -6.01 22.21 -23.85
CA PHE A 41 -7.39 22.66 -23.96
C PHE A 41 -7.48 23.94 -24.78
N THR A 42 -7.96 23.81 -26.01
CA THR A 42 -8.66 24.90 -26.70
C THR A 42 -10.15 24.61 -26.57
N PRO A 43 -10.93 25.45 -25.86
CA PRO A 43 -12.38 25.28 -25.82
C PRO A 43 -12.95 25.27 -27.24
N PRO A 44 -13.95 24.42 -27.55
CA PRO A 44 -14.60 24.43 -28.86
C PRO A 44 -15.28 25.78 -29.11
N GLU A 45 -15.16 26.28 -30.34
CA GLU A 45 -15.81 27.51 -30.78
C GLU A 45 -17.35 27.39 -30.63
N PRO A 46 -18.07 28.45 -30.24
CA PRO A 46 -19.52 28.40 -30.04
C PRO A 46 -20.25 28.01 -31.33
N GLY A 47 -20.73 26.77 -31.41
CA GLY A 47 -21.50 26.25 -32.54
C GLY A 47 -20.94 24.99 -33.21
N GLU A 48 -19.72 24.54 -32.85
CA GLU A 48 -19.20 23.26 -33.32
C GLU A 48 -19.72 22.11 -32.46
N ILE A 49 -20.42 21.15 -33.07
CA ILE A 49 -20.74 19.87 -32.42
C ILE A 49 -19.45 19.05 -32.45
N PRO A 50 -18.90 18.63 -31.29
CA PRO A 50 -17.72 17.76 -31.27
C PRO A 50 -18.00 16.50 -32.10
N THR A 51 -17.19 16.28 -33.14
CA THR A 51 -17.31 15.12 -34.05
C THR A 51 -17.01 13.80 -33.35
N ASP A 52 -16.27 13.84 -32.23
CA ASP A 52 -16.11 12.77 -31.24
C ASP A 52 -16.67 13.28 -29.90
N PRO A 53 -17.70 12.64 -29.31
CA PRO A 53 -18.23 13.00 -27.99
C PRO A 53 -17.21 12.83 -26.85
N LEU A 54 -16.03 12.27 -27.12
CA LEU A 54 -14.89 12.15 -26.20
C LEU A 54 -13.63 12.85 -26.76
N GLY A 55 -13.80 13.83 -27.65
CA GLY A 55 -12.72 14.55 -28.34
C GLY A 55 -11.83 15.37 -27.39
N ASP A 56 -12.40 15.81 -26.27
CA ASP A 56 -11.75 16.56 -25.19
C ASP A 56 -11.17 15.66 -24.08
N VAL A 57 -11.48 14.37 -24.08
CA VAL A 57 -11.03 13.43 -23.05
C VAL A 57 -9.62 12.91 -23.34
N ILE A 58 -8.73 13.04 -22.35
CA ILE A 58 -7.34 12.58 -22.40
C ILE A 58 -7.26 11.08 -22.71
N MET A 59 -6.32 10.70 -23.58
CA MET A 59 -6.04 9.32 -23.99
C MET A 59 -5.72 8.39 -22.80
N GLY A 60 -5.96 7.08 -22.98
CA GLY A 60 -5.74 6.05 -21.96
C GLY A 60 -7.00 5.69 -21.18
N TYR A 61 -6.88 5.50 -19.86
CA TYR A 61 -8.02 5.10 -19.02
C TYR A 61 -9.21 6.06 -19.03
N PRO A 62 -9.04 7.40 -19.04
CA PRO A 62 -10.19 8.32 -19.08
C PRO A 62 -11.02 8.17 -20.37
N LYS A 63 -10.39 8.17 -21.55
CA LYS A 63 -11.09 8.01 -22.83
C LYS A 63 -11.70 6.61 -22.98
N LEU A 64 -11.05 5.56 -22.46
CA LEU A 64 -11.62 4.21 -22.43
C LEU A 64 -12.85 4.13 -21.52
N ALA A 65 -12.79 4.73 -20.33
CA ALA A 65 -13.93 4.80 -19.40
C ALA A 65 -15.09 5.59 -20.01
N GLY A 66 -14.80 6.71 -20.67
CA GLY A 66 -15.80 7.47 -21.43
C GLY A 66 -16.46 6.62 -22.51
N ARG A 67 -15.68 5.84 -23.27
CA ARG A 67 -16.22 4.92 -24.29
C ARG A 67 -17.09 3.81 -23.69
N MET A 68 -16.69 3.23 -22.55
CA MET A 68 -17.51 2.25 -21.84
C MET A 68 -18.81 2.85 -21.28
N GLY A 69 -18.82 4.14 -20.94
CA GLY A 69 -20.03 4.85 -20.54
C GLY A 69 -21.00 5.09 -21.72
N VAL A 70 -20.46 5.39 -22.91
CA VAL A 70 -21.25 5.59 -24.14
C VAL A 70 -21.75 4.26 -24.73
N MET A 71 -20.96 3.18 -24.60
CA MET A 71 -21.28 1.84 -25.11
C MET A 71 -21.13 0.81 -23.97
N PRO A 72 -22.17 0.61 -23.14
CA PRO A 72 -22.12 -0.28 -21.99
C PRO A 72 -21.73 -1.73 -22.32
N GLU A 73 -21.98 -2.21 -23.54
CA GLU A 73 -21.59 -3.54 -24.00
C GLU A 73 -20.07 -3.72 -24.07
N MET A 74 -19.30 -2.63 -24.21
CA MET A 74 -17.84 -2.67 -24.12
C MET A 74 -17.34 -2.78 -22.67
N ALA A 75 -18.20 -2.56 -21.67
CA ALA A 75 -17.85 -2.58 -20.27
C ALA A 75 -17.82 -4.02 -19.70
N MET A 76 -16.84 -4.81 -20.13
CA MET A 76 -16.61 -6.16 -19.60
C MET A 76 -15.61 -6.12 -18.43
N PHE A 77 -16.12 -6.08 -17.20
CA PHE A 77 -15.31 -6.16 -15.99
C PHE A 77 -15.29 -7.58 -15.43
N LYS A 78 -14.11 -8.06 -15.00
CA LYS A 78 -14.00 -9.31 -14.24
C LYS A 78 -14.64 -9.12 -12.86
N ARG A 79 -15.53 -10.04 -12.46
CA ARG A 79 -16.22 -10.00 -11.16
C ARG A 79 -15.36 -10.40 -9.95
N PHE A 80 -14.12 -10.83 -10.18
CA PHE A 80 -13.14 -11.25 -9.15
C PHE A 80 -13.70 -12.12 -8.00
N GLY A 81 -14.73 -12.94 -8.26
CA GLY A 81 -15.48 -13.65 -7.21
C GLY A 81 -14.60 -14.55 -6.33
N SER A 82 -13.70 -15.33 -6.94
CA SER A 82 -12.77 -16.18 -6.18
C SER A 82 -11.77 -15.38 -5.34
N LEU A 83 -11.30 -14.23 -5.83
CA LEU A 83 -10.41 -13.34 -5.07
C LEU A 83 -11.16 -12.70 -3.90
N ASN A 84 -12.40 -12.26 -4.11
CA ASN A 84 -13.25 -11.69 -3.06
C ASN A 84 -13.56 -12.72 -1.97
N ALA A 85 -13.91 -13.95 -2.34
CA ALA A 85 -14.13 -15.05 -1.40
C ALA A 85 -12.87 -15.36 -0.59
N ARG A 86 -11.70 -15.41 -1.24
CA ARG A 86 -10.43 -15.62 -0.54
C ARG A 86 -10.12 -14.50 0.44
N ASN A 87 -10.38 -13.24 0.07
CA ASN A 87 -10.22 -12.10 0.98
C ASN A 87 -11.14 -12.20 2.20
N LEU A 88 -12.40 -12.63 2.01
CA LEU A 88 -13.34 -12.90 3.10
C LEU A 88 -12.82 -13.95 4.08
N LEU A 89 -12.29 -15.07 3.57
CA LEU A 89 -11.73 -16.13 4.40
C LEU A 89 -10.51 -15.64 5.22
N TYR A 90 -9.66 -14.80 4.65
CA TYR A 90 -8.54 -14.22 5.41
C TYR A 90 -9.01 -13.26 6.50
N MET A 91 -9.97 -12.38 6.21
CA MET A 91 -10.52 -11.48 7.23
C MET A 91 -11.19 -12.25 8.38
N GLN A 92 -11.90 -13.34 8.09
CA GLN A 92 -12.51 -14.21 9.11
C GLN A 92 -11.44 -14.84 10.02
N ASN A 93 -10.38 -15.39 9.44
CA ASN A 93 -9.28 -15.96 10.21
C ASN A 93 -8.55 -14.90 11.05
N GLU A 94 -8.31 -13.71 10.50
CA GLU A 94 -7.70 -12.61 11.26
C GLU A 94 -8.61 -12.15 12.41
N LEU A 95 -9.93 -12.07 12.22
CA LEU A 95 -10.87 -11.77 13.30
C LEU A 95 -10.83 -12.81 14.42
N MET A 96 -10.81 -14.10 14.09
CA MET A 96 -10.69 -15.17 15.09
C MET A 96 -9.38 -15.07 15.88
N TYR A 97 -8.27 -14.79 15.19
CA TYR A 97 -6.98 -14.60 15.83
C TYR A 97 -6.98 -13.38 16.77
N LEU A 98 -7.51 -12.25 16.32
CA LEU A 98 -7.62 -11.04 17.14
C LEU A 98 -8.52 -11.24 18.36
N GLU A 99 -9.63 -11.96 18.21
CA GLU A 99 -10.52 -12.30 19.32
C GLU A 99 -9.81 -13.16 20.38
N MET A 100 -9.06 -14.17 19.95
CA MET A 100 -8.27 -15.02 20.85
C MET A 100 -7.25 -14.18 21.63
N GLN A 101 -6.53 -13.29 20.95
CA GLN A 101 -5.55 -12.41 21.59
C GLN A 101 -6.21 -11.42 22.55
N LEU A 102 -7.36 -10.86 22.17
CA LEU A 102 -8.10 -9.94 23.02
C LEU A 102 -8.54 -10.61 24.32
N LYS A 103 -9.10 -11.82 24.25
CA LYS A 103 -9.50 -12.60 25.44
C LYS A 103 -8.32 -12.88 26.37
N TYR A 104 -7.15 -13.18 25.81
CA TYR A 104 -5.94 -13.40 26.58
C TYR A 104 -5.49 -12.12 27.31
N VAL A 105 -5.44 -10.99 26.61
CA VAL A 105 -5.04 -9.70 27.19
C VAL A 105 -6.06 -9.22 28.22
N GLU A 106 -7.36 -9.37 27.96
CA GLU A 106 -8.43 -9.07 28.91
C GLU A 106 -8.29 -9.86 30.21
N ALA A 107 -8.02 -11.17 30.13
CA ALA A 107 -7.80 -11.99 31.31
C ALA A 107 -6.55 -11.56 32.10
N LYS A 108 -5.46 -11.23 31.39
CA LYS A 108 -4.21 -10.72 31.98
C LYS A 108 -4.42 -9.37 32.66
N ASP A 109 -5.10 -8.43 32.01
CA ASP A 109 -5.37 -7.10 32.54
C ASP A 109 -6.35 -7.14 33.72
N GLN A 110 -7.37 -8.00 33.66
CA GLN A 110 -8.28 -8.24 34.78
C GLN A 110 -7.56 -8.76 36.03
N ALA A 111 -6.55 -9.63 35.86
CA ALA A 111 -5.75 -10.16 36.96
C ALA A 111 -4.64 -9.21 37.46
N SER A 112 -4.41 -8.08 36.77
CA SER A 112 -3.35 -7.14 37.10
C SER A 112 -3.74 -6.18 38.23
N ASN A 113 -2.86 -6.01 39.20
CA ASN A 113 -2.98 -4.96 40.24
C ASN A 113 -2.26 -3.66 39.86
N VAL A 114 -1.74 -3.56 38.63
CA VAL A 114 -0.99 -2.39 38.16
C VAL A 114 -1.95 -1.38 37.55
N GLY A 115 -1.91 -0.15 38.08
CA GLY A 115 -2.70 0.97 37.56
C GLY A 115 -4.21 0.69 37.61
N LYS A 116 -4.87 0.84 36.45
CA LYS A 116 -6.32 0.62 36.27
C LYS A 116 -6.63 -0.51 35.29
N LYS A 117 -5.66 -1.39 35.02
CA LYS A 117 -5.81 -2.50 34.06
C LYS A 117 -7.00 -3.41 34.38
N ASN A 118 -7.23 -3.69 35.67
CA ASN A 118 -8.32 -4.57 36.09
C ASN A 118 -9.74 -4.04 35.80
N ILE A 119 -9.88 -2.74 35.49
CA ILE A 119 -11.18 -2.14 35.16
C ILE A 119 -11.37 -1.85 33.67
N TYR A 120 -10.37 -2.11 32.81
CA TYR A 120 -10.47 -1.83 31.37
C TYR A 120 -11.65 -2.52 30.69
N ALA A 121 -11.99 -3.75 31.11
CA ALA A 121 -13.13 -4.50 30.59
C ALA A 121 -14.49 -3.83 30.89
N TYR A 122 -14.56 -3.00 31.92
CA TYR A 122 -15.79 -2.31 32.34
C TYR A 122 -15.80 -0.82 32.00
N ASP A 123 -14.62 -0.23 31.80
CA ASP A 123 -14.47 1.20 31.55
C ASP A 123 -13.51 1.49 30.39
N PHE A 124 -14.10 1.82 29.24
CA PHE A 124 -13.39 2.19 28.03
C PHE A 124 -12.56 3.46 28.19
N PHE A 125 -12.92 4.38 29.08
CA PHE A 125 -12.15 5.61 29.30
C PHE A 125 -10.75 5.27 29.81
N TRP A 126 -10.64 4.43 30.85
CA TRP A 126 -9.34 4.00 31.38
C TRP A 126 -8.55 3.16 30.39
N MET A 127 -9.22 2.27 29.66
CA MET A 127 -8.57 1.46 28.62
C MET A 127 -7.99 2.34 27.49
N LYS A 128 -8.70 3.39 27.09
CA LYS A 128 -8.26 4.29 26.00
C LYS A 128 -7.12 5.22 26.41
N HIS A 129 -7.03 5.58 27.69
CA HIS A 129 -6.02 6.49 28.22
C HIS A 129 -4.87 5.75 28.94
N SER A 130 -4.70 4.45 28.68
CA SER A 130 -3.69 3.63 29.35
C SER A 130 -2.27 4.14 29.14
N GLU A 131 -1.95 4.63 27.94
CA GLU A 131 -0.63 5.16 27.59
C GLU A 131 -0.30 6.45 28.34
N THR A 132 -1.28 7.33 28.58
CA THR A 132 -1.08 8.53 29.38
C THR A 132 -0.83 8.22 30.86
N ASP A 133 -1.28 7.06 31.32
CA ASP A 133 -1.07 6.54 32.68
C ASP A 133 0.19 5.63 32.78
N GLY A 134 1.03 5.62 31.74
CA GLY A 134 2.26 4.83 31.68
C GLY A 134 2.05 3.31 31.58
N GLN A 135 0.83 2.89 31.23
CA GLN A 135 0.47 1.49 31.01
C GLN A 135 0.55 1.13 29.52
N ASP A 136 0.68 -0.15 29.21
CA ASP A 136 0.58 -0.59 27.82
C ASP A 136 -0.84 -0.39 27.26
N ASN A 137 -0.91 -0.29 25.93
CA ASN A 137 -2.12 -0.07 25.15
C ASN A 137 -2.52 -1.33 24.36
N GLU A 138 -2.11 -2.52 24.83
CA GLU A 138 -2.29 -3.78 24.11
C GLU A 138 -3.77 -4.08 23.87
N GLN A 139 -4.60 -4.00 24.93
CA GLN A 139 -6.03 -4.27 24.85
C GLN A 139 -6.75 -3.29 23.90
N ILE A 140 -6.51 -1.98 24.04
CA ILE A 140 -7.16 -0.97 23.18
C ILE A 140 -6.73 -1.12 21.71
N ASN A 141 -5.46 -1.44 21.44
CA ASN A 141 -4.98 -1.64 20.07
C ASN A 141 -5.66 -2.85 19.41
N LEU A 142 -5.84 -3.95 20.14
CA LEU A 142 -6.58 -5.12 19.65
C LEU A 142 -8.05 -4.77 19.35
N VAL A 143 -8.72 -4.08 20.28
CA VAL A 143 -10.11 -3.62 20.08
C VAL A 143 -10.23 -2.73 18.85
N MET A 144 -9.33 -1.76 18.68
CA MET A 144 -9.36 -0.83 17.55
C MET A 144 -9.08 -1.53 16.22
N ARG A 145 -8.15 -2.50 16.19
CA ARG A 145 -7.89 -3.31 15.00
C ARG A 145 -9.09 -4.18 14.64
N MET A 146 -9.72 -4.84 15.62
CA MET A 146 -10.95 -5.60 15.40
C MET A 146 -12.08 -4.72 14.85
N ARG A 147 -12.29 -3.52 15.41
CA ARG A 147 -13.33 -2.58 14.92
C ARG A 147 -13.09 -2.18 13.46
N LYS A 148 -11.84 -1.90 13.08
CA LYS A 148 -11.49 -1.59 11.69
C LYS A 148 -11.76 -2.78 10.77
N LEU A 149 -11.35 -3.98 11.16
CA LEU A 149 -11.50 -5.18 10.35
C LEU A 149 -12.97 -5.59 10.20
N LEU A 150 -13.75 -5.55 11.28
CA LEU A 150 -15.20 -5.77 11.26
C LEU A 150 -15.90 -4.78 10.33
N LYS A 151 -15.50 -3.50 10.36
CA LYS A 151 -16.07 -2.47 9.46
C LYS A 151 -15.84 -2.82 7.98
N GLU A 152 -14.66 -3.28 7.61
CA GLU A 152 -14.38 -3.69 6.22
C GLU A 152 -15.07 -5.00 5.85
N TYR A 153 -15.09 -5.98 6.75
CA TYR A 153 -15.80 -7.25 6.56
C TYR A 153 -17.30 -7.02 6.33
N SER A 154 -17.95 -6.19 7.15
CA SER A 154 -19.38 -5.88 7.02
C SER A 154 -19.73 -5.24 5.67
N LYS A 155 -18.86 -4.38 5.11
CA LYS A 155 -19.10 -3.79 3.77
C LYS A 155 -19.11 -4.85 2.68
N ILE A 156 -18.14 -5.78 2.72
CA ILE A 156 -18.04 -6.83 1.71
C ILE A 156 -19.20 -7.82 1.86
N HIS A 157 -19.57 -8.20 3.09
CA HIS A 157 -20.67 -9.11 3.35
C HIS A 157 -22.03 -8.57 2.86
N VAL A 158 -22.31 -7.28 3.08
CA VAL A 158 -23.52 -6.62 2.55
C VAL A 158 -23.52 -6.60 1.02
N PHE A 159 -22.36 -6.37 0.39
CA PHE A 159 -22.24 -6.37 -1.06
C PHE A 159 -22.48 -7.76 -1.69
N VAL A 160 -22.09 -8.85 -1.00
CA VAL A 160 -22.30 -10.23 -1.48
C VAL A 160 -23.76 -10.69 -1.38
N HIS A 161 -24.57 -10.10 -0.49
CA HIS A 161 -25.99 -10.46 -0.34
C HIS A 161 -26.93 -9.67 -1.27
N LEU A 162 -26.43 -8.64 -1.95
CA LEU A 162 -27.24 -7.73 -2.79
C LEU A 162 -26.95 -7.85 -4.30
N GLY A 163 -26.13 -8.80 -4.74
CA GLY A 163 -25.78 -9.03 -6.15
C GLY A 163 -25.95 -10.48 -6.56
#